data_AF-A0A1B0CZG7-F1
#
_entry.id   AF-A0A1B0CZG7-F1
#
_cell.length_a   1.000
_cell.length_b   1.000
_cell.length_c   1.000
_cell.angle_alpha   90.00
_cell.angle_beta   90.00
_cell.angle_gamma   90.00
#
_symmetry.space_group_name_H-M   'P 1'
#
loop_
_entity.id
_entity.type
_entity.pdbx_description
1 polymer ?
#
loop_
_entity_poly.entity_id
_entity_poly.type
_entity_poly.pdbx_seq_one_letter_code
_entity_poly.pdbx_strand_id
1 'polypeptide(L)'
;MSSSSIPHSSHSTSRFRKYADEYNPIAVGSIDGQDTTPHDKALTRANNSTYRCNKKVSGNPRHTIFVGRLFRETTEEKLKGKFQRFGDIVSCRVIRDLVTGISKNYAFIEFRTRDSAIEAYDAMNGVTVDGASLLVDFEWERRMKGWKPRRLGGGFGGKKESGQLRFGCRDRPFQRPRSNPFDYKEIFRHKKTQKK
;
A
#
# COMPACT_ATOMS: atom_id res chain seq x y z
N MET A 1 -10.89 1.29 -52.85
CA MET A 1 -10.72 0.24 -51.83
C MET A 1 -9.54 0.59 -50.97
N SER A 2 -9.77 1.10 -49.76
CA SER A 2 -8.70 1.31 -48.77
C SER A 2 -9.29 1.03 -47.38
N SER A 3 -9.10 -0.21 -46.92
CA SER A 3 -9.49 -0.65 -45.58
C SER A 3 -8.41 -0.22 -44.58
N SER A 4 -8.70 0.83 -43.82
CA SER A 4 -7.84 1.27 -42.71
C SER A 4 -8.10 0.37 -41.51
N SER A 5 -7.19 -0.56 -41.24
CA SER A 5 -7.24 -1.43 -40.07
C SER A 5 -6.99 -0.63 -38.79
N ILE A 6 -7.97 -0.61 -37.90
CA ILE A 6 -7.89 -0.01 -36.56
C ILE A 6 -6.89 -0.82 -35.72
N PRO A 7 -5.89 -0.20 -35.05
CA PRO A 7 -4.96 -0.94 -34.21
C PRO A 7 -5.72 -1.52 -33.01
N HIS A 8 -5.74 -2.84 -32.90
CA HIS A 8 -6.19 -3.52 -31.68
C HIS A 8 -5.24 -3.15 -30.54
N SER A 9 -5.71 -2.26 -29.66
CA SER A 9 -5.10 -2.02 -28.36
C SER A 9 -5.03 -3.36 -27.63
N SER A 10 -3.82 -3.90 -27.51
CA SER A 10 -3.51 -5.06 -26.68
C SER A 10 -3.75 -4.66 -25.22
N HIS A 11 -5.02 -4.71 -24.80
CA HIS A 11 -5.36 -4.73 -23.39
C HIS A 11 -4.75 -6.01 -22.86
N SER A 12 -3.56 -5.88 -22.25
CA SER A 12 -3.01 -6.89 -21.37
C SER A 12 -4.12 -7.20 -20.37
N THR A 13 -4.75 -8.37 -20.51
CA THR A 13 -5.78 -8.88 -19.61
C THR A 13 -5.10 -9.29 -18.30
N SER A 14 -4.42 -8.35 -17.68
CA SER A 14 -3.85 -8.47 -16.35
C SER A 14 -5.00 -8.77 -15.41
N ARG A 15 -5.02 -10.00 -14.89
CA ARG A 15 -5.96 -10.45 -13.87
C ARG A 15 -5.99 -9.41 -12.74
N PHE A 16 -7.17 -8.86 -12.44
CA PHE A 16 -7.33 -7.85 -11.39
C PHE A 16 -6.64 -8.27 -10.09
N ARG A 17 -5.82 -7.37 -9.55
CA ARG A 17 -5.14 -7.55 -8.26
C ARG A 17 -5.64 -6.50 -7.28
N LYS A 18 -5.95 -6.96 -6.07
CA LYS A 18 -6.46 -6.12 -4.98
C LYS A 18 -5.37 -5.19 -4.40
N TYR A 19 -4.12 -5.63 -4.45
CA TYR A 19 -2.96 -4.95 -3.90
C TYR A 19 -1.92 -4.69 -5.00
N ALA A 20 -1.15 -3.63 -4.84
CA ALA A 20 -0.07 -3.27 -5.76
C ALA A 20 1.16 -4.16 -5.52
N ASP A 21 1.77 -4.63 -6.60
CA ASP A 21 3.06 -5.37 -6.53
C ASP A 21 4.26 -4.46 -6.74
N GLU A 22 4.08 -3.44 -7.58
CA GLU A 22 5.02 -2.36 -7.82
C GLU A 22 4.33 -1.03 -7.54
N TYR A 23 5.08 -0.08 -6.99
CA TYR A 23 4.54 1.22 -6.66
C TYR A 23 4.61 2.15 -7.87
N ASN A 24 3.48 2.29 -8.58
CA ASN A 24 3.28 3.35 -9.55
C ASN A 24 2.43 4.45 -8.90
N PRO A 25 2.96 5.69 -8.74
CA PRO A 25 2.21 6.77 -8.10
C PRO A 25 0.83 6.99 -8.69
N ILE A 26 0.71 7.00 -10.02
CA ILE A 26 -0.54 7.29 -10.73
C ILE A 26 -1.54 6.15 -10.50
N ALA A 27 -1.09 4.90 -10.68
CA ALA A 27 -1.95 3.74 -10.45
C ALA A 27 -2.46 3.69 -9.00
N VAL A 28 -1.60 3.95 -8.01
CA VAL A 28 -2.07 4.00 -6.62
C VAL A 28 -2.94 5.21 -6.32
N GLY A 29 -2.93 6.26 -7.15
CA GLY A 29 -3.92 7.34 -7.06
C GLY A 29 -5.32 6.87 -7.47
N SER A 30 -5.40 5.94 -8.41
CA SER A 30 -6.63 5.43 -8.97
C SER A 30 -7.32 4.43 -8.05
N ILE A 31 -8.66 4.51 -7.99
CA ILE A 31 -9.46 3.57 -7.19
C ILE A 31 -9.35 2.13 -7.69
N ASP A 32 -9.14 1.93 -8.99
CA ASP A 32 -9.06 0.63 -9.65
C ASP A 32 -7.66 0.31 -10.22
N GLY A 33 -6.72 1.23 -10.05
CA GLY A 33 -5.33 1.07 -10.48
C GLY A 33 -5.09 1.34 -11.97
N GLN A 34 -6.07 1.87 -12.72
CA GLN A 34 -5.97 2.02 -14.18
C GLN A 34 -5.61 3.43 -14.67
N ASP A 35 -5.60 4.45 -13.80
CA ASP A 35 -5.24 5.81 -14.22
C ASP A 35 -3.83 5.84 -14.82
N THR A 36 -3.68 6.57 -15.93
CA THR A 36 -2.41 6.80 -16.62
C THR A 36 -1.91 8.24 -16.49
N THR A 37 -2.74 9.15 -16.01
CA THR A 37 -2.42 10.56 -15.81
C THR A 37 -2.57 10.97 -14.34
N PRO A 38 -1.66 11.80 -13.80
CA PRO A 38 -1.76 12.25 -12.42
C PRO A 38 -2.94 13.24 -12.28
N HIS A 39 -3.90 12.92 -11.42
CA HIS A 39 -5.09 13.76 -11.20
C HIS A 39 -4.96 14.71 -9.99
N ASP A 40 -3.84 14.67 -9.25
CA ASP A 40 -3.58 15.61 -8.15
C ASP A 40 -2.10 16.06 -8.10
N LYS A 41 -1.83 17.20 -7.45
CA LYS A 41 -0.48 17.78 -7.35
C LYS A 41 0.52 16.87 -6.63
N ALA A 42 0.05 16.08 -5.66
CA ALA A 42 0.91 15.14 -4.95
C ALA A 42 1.29 13.95 -5.84
N LEU A 43 0.42 13.48 -6.74
CA LEU A 43 0.75 12.49 -7.76
C LEU A 43 1.78 13.02 -8.75
N THR A 44 1.63 14.26 -9.23
CA THR A 44 2.64 14.90 -10.09
C THR A 44 4.00 14.98 -9.38
N ARG A 45 4.03 15.42 -8.12
CA ARG A 45 5.25 15.44 -7.31
C ARG A 45 5.84 14.05 -7.10
N ALA A 46 4.98 13.06 -6.86
CA ALA A 46 5.42 11.68 -6.71
C ALA A 46 6.02 11.18 -8.02
N ASN A 47 5.37 11.39 -9.16
CA ASN A 47 5.85 10.96 -10.46
C ASN A 47 7.24 11.54 -10.78
N ASN A 48 7.42 12.84 -10.53
CA ASN A 48 8.64 13.59 -10.87
C ASN A 48 9.76 13.48 -9.83
N SER A 49 9.52 12.85 -8.68
CA SER A 49 10.54 12.70 -7.63
C SER A 49 11.28 11.37 -7.74
N THR A 50 12.51 11.32 -7.25
CA THR A 50 13.21 10.06 -7.01
C THR A 50 13.30 9.82 -5.51
N TYR A 51 13.14 8.56 -5.11
CA TYR A 51 13.36 8.12 -3.74
C TYR A 51 14.43 7.05 -3.71
N ARG A 52 15.30 7.12 -2.71
CA ARG A 52 16.31 6.11 -2.38
C ARG A 52 16.13 5.79 -0.91
N CYS A 53 15.93 4.52 -0.60
CA CYS A 53 15.82 4.07 0.78
C CYS A 53 17.14 4.30 1.53
N ASN A 54 17.05 4.48 2.84
CA ASN A 54 18.24 4.66 3.67
C ASN A 54 19.04 3.35 3.74
N LYS A 55 20.23 3.32 3.12
CA LYS A 55 21.12 2.14 3.10
C LYS A 55 21.65 1.74 4.48
N LYS A 56 21.58 2.63 5.48
CA LYS A 56 22.03 2.34 6.86
C LYS A 56 21.05 1.44 7.63
N VAL A 57 19.84 1.21 7.12
CA VAL A 57 18.88 0.33 7.77
C VAL A 57 19.20 -1.12 7.42
N SER A 58 19.67 -1.87 8.42
CA SER A 58 19.94 -3.31 8.34
C SER A 58 18.68 -4.14 8.64
N GLY A 59 18.81 -5.47 8.63
CA GLY A 59 17.70 -6.40 8.89
C GLY A 59 16.92 -6.82 7.65
N ASN A 60 16.00 -7.76 7.83
CA ASN A 60 15.22 -8.36 6.75
C ASN A 60 13.84 -7.68 6.59
N PRO A 61 13.60 -6.90 5.52
CA PRO A 61 12.32 -6.19 5.33
C PRO A 61 11.12 -7.13 5.13
N ARG A 62 11.33 -8.43 4.87
CA ARG A 62 10.24 -9.41 4.82
C ARG A 62 9.78 -9.85 6.20
N HIS A 63 10.60 -9.65 7.23
CA HIS A 63 10.29 -9.95 8.63
C HIS A 63 9.94 -8.67 9.41
N THR A 64 9.94 -7.52 8.74
CA THR A 64 9.68 -6.21 9.35
C THR A 64 8.28 -5.72 9.04
N ILE A 65 7.57 -5.33 10.11
CA ILE A 65 6.30 -4.62 10.03
C ILE A 65 6.48 -3.13 10.31
N PHE A 66 5.67 -2.33 9.65
CA PHE A 66 5.41 -0.93 9.93
C PHE A 66 4.23 -0.84 10.90
N VAL A 67 4.41 -0.10 11.99
CA VAL A 67 3.34 0.20 12.96
C VAL A 67 3.15 1.71 13.00
N GLY A 68 2.07 2.20 12.41
CA GLY A 68 1.71 3.62 12.36
C GLY A 68 0.54 3.98 13.27
N ARG A 69 0.23 5.28 13.32
CA ARG A 69 -0.81 5.86 14.19
C ARG A 69 -0.56 5.57 15.68
N LEU A 70 0.71 5.54 16.08
CA LEU A 70 1.07 5.41 17.49
C LEU A 70 0.64 6.67 18.27
N PHE A 71 0.34 6.49 19.55
CA PHE A 71 0.28 7.62 20.46
C PHE A 71 1.69 8.21 20.63
N ARG A 72 1.77 9.52 20.85
CA ARG A 72 3.05 10.27 20.87
C ARG A 72 4.02 9.76 21.93
N GLU A 73 3.50 9.25 23.04
CA GLU A 73 4.28 8.73 24.17
C GLU A 73 4.46 7.21 24.15
N THR A 74 3.96 6.52 23.12
CA THR A 74 4.20 5.08 22.99
C THR A 74 5.70 4.84 22.76
N THR A 75 6.30 4.01 23.61
CA THR A 75 7.73 3.69 23.57
C THR A 75 7.99 2.32 22.93
N GLU A 76 9.24 2.08 22.58
CA GLU A 76 9.75 0.80 22.10
C GLU A 76 9.44 -0.34 23.08
N GLU A 77 9.54 -0.12 24.39
CA GLU A 77 9.27 -1.12 25.42
C GLU A 77 7.79 -1.52 25.43
N LYS A 78 6.88 -0.54 25.33
CA LYS A 78 5.44 -0.79 25.22
C LYS A 78 5.12 -1.60 23.97
N LEU A 79 5.71 -1.23 22.84
CA LEU A 79 5.55 -1.98 21.59
C LEU A 79 6.09 -3.40 21.73
N LYS A 80 7.30 -3.60 22.25
CA LYS A 80 7.85 -4.94 22.51
C LYS A 80 6.91 -5.76 23.39
N GLY A 81 6.41 -5.19 24.49
CA GLY A 81 5.46 -5.86 25.39
C GLY A 81 4.16 -6.31 24.70
N LYS A 82 3.65 -5.54 23.73
CA LYS A 82 2.45 -5.89 22.96
C LYS A 82 2.72 -6.89 21.84
N PHE A 83 3.88 -6.81 21.19
CA PHE A 83 4.18 -7.57 19.98
C PHE A 83 4.98 -8.86 20.23
N GLN A 84 5.66 -9.01 21.37
CA GLN A 84 6.47 -10.21 21.67
C GLN A 84 5.66 -11.51 21.71
N ARG A 85 4.34 -11.44 21.89
CA ARG A 85 3.46 -12.62 21.89
C ARG A 85 3.37 -13.34 20.54
N PHE A 86 3.71 -12.66 19.44
CA PHE A 86 3.71 -13.25 18.10
C PHE A 86 5.04 -13.93 17.77
N GLY A 87 6.09 -13.64 18.53
CA GLY A 87 7.41 -14.23 18.39
C GLY A 87 8.54 -13.29 18.77
N ASP A 88 9.77 -13.80 18.66
CA ASP A 88 10.99 -13.08 19.01
C ASP A 88 11.16 -11.81 18.18
N ILE A 89 11.32 -10.68 18.87
CA ILE A 89 11.62 -9.39 18.25
C ILE A 89 13.14 -9.22 18.18
N VAL A 90 13.66 -9.09 16.96
CA VAL A 90 15.07 -8.80 16.68
C VAL A 90 15.36 -7.32 16.89
N SER A 91 14.46 -6.46 16.42
CA SER A 91 14.61 -5.01 16.52
C SER A 91 13.25 -4.33 16.63
N CYS A 92 13.17 -3.28 17.43
CA CYS A 92 11.99 -2.42 17.53
C CYS A 92 12.47 -0.97 17.67
N ARG A 93 12.03 -0.10 16.76
CA ARG A 93 12.49 1.29 16.70
C ARG A 93 11.33 2.24 16.44
N VAL A 94 11.03 3.12 17.39
CA VAL A 94 10.10 4.25 17.18
C VAL A 94 10.85 5.33 16.42
N ILE A 95 10.26 5.82 15.33
CA ILE A 95 10.89 6.87 14.55
C ILE A 95 10.56 8.22 15.18
N ARG A 96 11.63 8.94 15.53
CA ARG A 96 11.57 10.27 16.12
C ARG A 96 12.17 11.29 15.16
N ASP A 97 11.79 12.53 15.35
CA ASP A 97 12.47 13.64 14.70
C ASP A 97 13.89 13.81 15.27
N LEU A 98 14.87 14.01 14.39
CA LEU A 98 16.28 14.03 14.80
C LEU A 98 16.63 15.26 15.63
N VAL A 99 15.94 16.39 15.39
CA VAL A 99 16.22 17.65 16.07
C VAL A 99 15.44 17.74 17.38
N THR A 100 14.14 17.47 17.32
CA THR A 100 13.26 17.66 18.48
C THR A 100 13.13 16.43 19.38
N GLY A 101 13.54 15.24 18.91
CA GLY A 101 13.34 13.97 19.63
C GLY A 101 11.88 13.50 19.70
N ILE A 102 10.94 14.28 19.16
CA ILE A 102 9.51 14.00 19.21
C ILE A 102 9.18 12.82 18.29
N SER A 103 8.35 11.89 18.78
CA SER A 103 7.86 10.75 18.00
C SER A 103 7.14 11.22 16.73
N LYS A 104 7.43 10.57 15.62
CA LYS A 104 6.68 10.73 14.36
C LYS A 104 5.46 9.80 14.30
N ASN A 105 5.12 9.16 15.42
CA ASN A 105 3.95 8.33 15.61
C ASN A 105 3.94 7.06 14.74
N TYR A 106 5.13 6.53 14.43
CA TYR A 106 5.29 5.22 13.82
C TYR A 106 6.59 4.53 14.25
N ALA A 107 6.60 3.22 14.11
CA ALA A 107 7.73 2.36 14.43
C ALA A 107 7.92 1.27 13.37
N PHE A 108 9.10 0.65 13.42
CA PHE A 108 9.38 -0.59 12.71
C PHE A 108 9.72 -1.68 13.72
N ILE A 109 9.14 -2.87 13.52
CA ILE A 109 9.39 -4.05 14.35
C ILE A 109 9.83 -5.18 13.42
N GLU A 110 11.04 -5.68 13.62
CA GLU A 110 11.60 -6.83 12.93
C GLU A 110 11.48 -8.06 13.82
N PHE A 111 10.83 -9.10 13.31
CA PHE A 111 10.74 -10.39 13.96
C PHE A 111 11.84 -11.33 13.50
N ARG A 112 12.13 -12.35 14.30
CA ARG A 112 13.07 -13.42 13.92
C ARG A 112 12.57 -14.20 12.71
N THR A 113 11.27 -14.47 12.66
CA THR A 113 10.63 -15.24 11.59
C THR A 113 9.64 -14.38 10.80
N ARG A 114 9.42 -14.77 9.55
CA ARG A 114 8.39 -14.15 8.70
C ARG A 114 6.98 -14.44 9.22
N ASP A 115 6.75 -15.62 9.76
CA ASP A 115 5.42 -16.05 10.20
C ASP A 115 4.94 -15.20 11.38
N SER A 116 5.81 -14.91 12.35
CA SER A 116 5.53 -13.95 13.44
C SER A 116 5.16 -12.56 12.93
N ALA A 117 5.83 -12.09 11.87
CA ALA A 117 5.49 -10.81 11.24
C ALA A 117 4.11 -10.85 10.56
N ILE A 118 3.72 -11.97 9.95
CA ILE A 118 2.40 -12.16 9.34
C ILE A 118 1.31 -12.22 10.43
N GLU A 119 1.52 -12.98 11.50
CA GLU A 119 0.58 -13.07 12.62
C GLU A 119 0.38 -11.71 13.28
N ALA A 120 1.47 -10.98 13.56
CA ALA A 120 1.40 -9.63 14.12
C ALA A 120 0.68 -8.66 13.17
N TYR A 121 0.96 -8.75 11.87
CA TYR A 121 0.29 -7.97 10.84
C TYR A 121 -1.22 -8.21 10.87
N ASP A 122 -1.67 -9.46 10.91
CA ASP A 122 -3.09 -9.79 10.88
C ASP A 122 -3.81 -9.43 12.18
N ALA A 123 -3.19 -9.70 13.33
CA ALA A 123 -3.82 -9.56 14.64
C ALA A 123 -3.84 -8.13 15.20
N MET A 124 -2.83 -7.29 14.90
CA MET A 124 -2.67 -5.99 15.56
C MET A 124 -3.19 -4.80 14.75
N ASN A 125 -3.56 -4.98 13.48
CA ASN A 125 -4.13 -3.90 12.69
C ASN A 125 -5.50 -3.47 13.23
N GLY A 126 -5.66 -2.19 13.54
CA GLY A 126 -6.89 -1.62 14.11
C GLY A 126 -7.01 -1.73 15.63
N VAL A 127 -6.14 -2.51 16.29
CA VAL A 127 -6.14 -2.64 17.77
C VAL A 127 -5.79 -1.29 18.41
N THR A 128 -6.51 -0.93 19.47
CA THR A 128 -6.26 0.29 20.23
C THR A 128 -5.15 0.09 21.25
N VAL A 129 -4.10 0.91 21.17
CA VAL A 129 -2.98 0.96 22.13
C VAL A 129 -2.78 2.41 22.54
N ASP A 130 -2.71 2.67 23.86
CA ASP A 130 -2.58 4.04 24.41
C ASP A 130 -3.63 5.03 23.84
N GLY A 131 -4.86 4.55 23.58
CA GLY A 131 -5.94 5.36 23.00
C GLY A 131 -5.87 5.58 21.48
N ALA A 132 -4.87 5.03 20.79
CA ALA A 132 -4.72 5.15 19.34
C ALA A 132 -4.93 3.80 18.64
N SER A 133 -5.78 3.79 17.59
CA SER A 133 -5.99 2.60 16.76
C SER A 133 -4.83 2.42 15.77
N LEU A 134 -4.08 1.34 15.94
CA LEU A 134 -2.86 1.05 15.19
C LEU A 134 -3.14 0.82 13.71
N LEU A 135 -2.24 1.31 12.87
CA LEU A 135 -2.09 0.85 11.49
C LEU A 135 -0.92 -0.13 11.44
N VAL A 136 -1.17 -1.39 11.11
CA VAL A 136 -0.09 -2.39 10.95
C VAL A 136 -0.03 -2.84 9.51
N ASP A 137 1.13 -2.62 8.90
CA ASP A 137 1.42 -3.01 7.52
C ASP A 137 2.82 -3.61 7.42
N PHE A 138 3.20 -4.15 6.27
CA PHE A 138 4.58 -4.53 6.02
C PHE A 138 5.47 -3.32 5.72
N GLU A 139 6.77 -3.50 5.90
CA GLU A 139 7.75 -2.49 5.48
C GLU A 139 7.83 -2.40 3.95
N TRP A 140 7.14 -1.41 3.36
CA TRP A 140 7.15 -1.22 1.90
C TRP A 140 8.40 -0.55 1.35
N GLU A 141 9.12 0.22 2.17
CA GLU A 141 10.23 1.05 1.72
C GLU A 141 11.34 0.25 1.02
N ARG A 142 11.73 -0.88 1.59
CA ARG A 142 12.76 -1.77 1.04
C ARG A 142 12.19 -2.93 0.23
N ARG A 143 10.87 -3.17 0.30
CA ARG A 143 10.22 -4.34 -0.29
C ARG A 143 9.53 -4.07 -1.62
N MET A 144 9.00 -2.87 -1.81
CA MET A 144 8.22 -2.52 -3.00
C MET A 144 9.03 -1.61 -3.93
N LYS A 145 9.26 -2.09 -5.15
CA LYS A 145 9.95 -1.31 -6.18
C LYS A 145 9.16 -0.04 -6.49
N GLY A 146 9.88 1.07 -6.65
CA GLY A 146 9.27 2.37 -6.95
C GLY A 146 8.60 3.08 -5.78
N TRP A 147 8.60 2.50 -4.57
CA TRP A 147 7.94 3.08 -3.39
C TRP A 147 8.38 4.52 -3.16
N LYS A 148 7.39 5.40 -2.91
CA LYS A 148 7.64 6.80 -2.56
C LYS A 148 6.93 7.13 -1.25
N PRO A 149 7.58 7.78 -0.28
CA PRO A 149 6.94 8.18 0.98
C PRO A 149 5.94 9.32 0.80
N ARG A 150 5.09 9.54 1.81
CA ARG A 150 4.06 10.62 1.81
C ARG A 150 4.62 12.01 1.54
N ARG A 151 5.80 12.35 2.08
CA ARG A 151 6.45 13.65 1.88
C ARG A 151 6.75 13.97 0.40
N LEU A 152 6.87 12.94 -0.44
CA LEU A 152 7.06 13.08 -1.89
C LEU A 152 5.75 12.95 -2.67
N GLY A 153 4.59 12.89 -2.00
CA GLY A 153 3.28 12.68 -2.61
C GLY A 153 2.92 11.22 -2.92
N GLY A 154 3.85 10.29 -2.64
CA GLY A 154 3.61 8.85 -2.63
C GLY A 154 2.86 8.42 -1.36
N GLY A 155 3.10 7.21 -0.84
CA GLY A 155 2.52 6.55 0.33
C GLY A 155 1.20 5.80 0.07
N PHE A 156 0.69 5.11 1.09
CA PHE A 156 -0.56 4.34 1.04
C PHE A 156 -1.64 4.86 2.00
N GLY A 157 -2.90 4.60 1.68
CA GLY A 157 -4.05 5.02 2.49
C GLY A 157 -4.41 6.49 2.32
N GLY A 158 -4.67 7.18 3.44
CA GLY A 158 -5.10 8.58 3.47
C GLY A 158 -6.61 8.72 3.74
N LYS A 159 -7.05 9.98 3.89
CA LYS A 159 -8.46 10.33 4.09
C LYS A 159 -9.00 11.03 2.85
N LYS A 160 -10.31 10.90 2.58
CA LYS A 160 -10.92 11.58 1.43
C LYS A 160 -10.86 13.09 1.59
N GLU A 161 -11.09 13.55 2.81
CA GLU A 161 -11.07 14.95 3.20
C GLU A 161 -9.69 15.61 3.00
N SER A 162 -8.60 14.84 3.06
CA SER A 162 -7.25 15.38 2.85
C SER A 162 -6.86 15.53 1.38
N GLY A 163 -7.73 15.11 0.43
CA GLY A 163 -7.46 15.17 -1.00
C GLY A 163 -6.29 14.29 -1.48
N GLN A 164 -5.79 13.38 -0.63
CA GLN A 164 -4.62 12.53 -0.92
C GLN A 164 -4.92 11.08 -0.54
N LEU A 165 -5.80 10.44 -1.31
CA LEU A 165 -6.07 9.00 -1.21
C LEU A 165 -5.11 8.23 -2.10
N ARG A 166 -4.55 7.14 -1.58
CA ARG A 166 -3.81 6.16 -2.37
C ARG A 166 -4.26 4.74 -2.04
N PHE A 167 -4.52 3.97 -3.09
CA PHE A 167 -5.01 2.61 -3.09
C PHE A 167 -3.89 1.59 -3.31
N GLY A 168 -4.25 0.32 -3.42
CA GLY A 168 -3.32 -0.79 -3.62
C GLY A 168 -2.68 -1.32 -2.34
N CYS A 169 -3.15 -0.92 -1.16
CA CYS A 169 -2.70 -1.43 0.14
C CYS A 169 -3.80 -2.14 0.92
N ARG A 170 -3.50 -2.66 2.10
CA ARG A 170 -4.48 -3.31 3.00
C ARG A 170 -5.64 -2.38 3.36
N ASP A 171 -5.33 -1.17 3.85
CA ASP A 171 -6.32 -0.18 4.30
C ASP A 171 -7.21 0.33 3.15
N ARG A 172 -6.66 0.39 1.95
CA ARG A 172 -7.31 0.91 0.73
C ARG A 172 -6.93 0.01 -0.44
N PRO A 173 -7.56 -1.16 -0.58
CA PRO A 173 -7.32 -2.00 -1.75
C PRO A 173 -7.87 -1.35 -3.01
N PHE A 174 -7.34 -1.73 -4.17
CA PHE A 174 -7.99 -1.41 -5.43
C PHE A 174 -9.40 -2.01 -5.45
N GLN A 175 -10.32 -1.31 -6.10
CA GLN A 175 -11.66 -1.80 -6.39
C GLN A 175 -11.69 -2.35 -7.80
N ARG A 176 -12.45 -3.42 -8.02
CA ARG A 176 -12.66 -3.92 -9.38
C ARG A 176 -13.31 -2.82 -10.20
N PRO A 177 -12.82 -2.53 -11.42
CA PRO A 177 -13.54 -1.67 -12.35
C PRO A 177 -14.99 -2.18 -12.44
N ARG A 178 -15.96 -1.28 -12.31
CA ARG A 178 -17.36 -1.66 -12.51
C ARG A 178 -17.47 -2.16 -13.95
N SER A 179 -17.89 -3.41 -14.14
CA SER A 179 -18.21 -3.92 -15.47
C SER A 179 -19.18 -2.94 -16.11
N ASN A 180 -18.88 -2.49 -17.33
CA ASN A 180 -19.74 -1.56 -18.04
C ASN A 180 -21.17 -2.14 -18.07
N PRO A 181 -22.22 -1.43 -17.63
CA PRO A 181 -23.60 -1.95 -17.69
C PRO A 181 -24.03 -2.35 -19.12
N PHE A 182 -23.33 -1.85 -20.13
CA PHE A 182 -23.56 -2.18 -21.54
C PHE A 182 -22.94 -3.53 -21.97
N ASP A 183 -22.06 -4.12 -21.17
CA ASP A 183 -21.36 -5.38 -21.48
C ASP A 183 -22.24 -6.63 -21.27
N TYR A 184 -23.34 -6.50 -20.51
CA TYR A 184 -24.30 -7.60 -20.34
C TYR A 184 -24.94 -8.04 -21.67
N LYS A 185 -25.07 -7.14 -22.66
CA LYS A 185 -25.70 -7.48 -23.96
C LYS A 185 -24.83 -8.40 -24.83
N GLU A 186 -23.50 -8.34 -24.72
CA GLU A 186 -22.59 -9.23 -25.46
C GLU A 186 -22.62 -10.66 -24.89
N ILE A 187 -22.67 -10.78 -23.57
CA ILE A 187 -22.74 -12.07 -22.85
C ILE A 187 -24.02 -12.83 -23.23
N PHE A 188 -25.15 -12.15 -23.38
CA PHE A 188 -26.40 -12.78 -23.83
C PHE A 188 -26.45 -13.05 -25.35
N ARG A 189 -25.68 -12.32 -26.16
CA ARG A 189 -25.53 -12.59 -27.60
C ARG A 189 -24.79 -13.90 -27.84
N HIS A 190 -23.68 -14.14 -27.13
CA HIS A 190 -22.88 -15.36 -27.27
C HIS A 190 -23.61 -16.63 -26.79
N LYS A 191 -24.49 -16.51 -25.78
CA LYS A 191 -25.31 -17.65 -25.31
C LYS A 191 -26.40 -18.08 -26.28
N LYS A 192 -26.80 -17.23 -27.25
CA LYS A 192 -27.80 -17.59 -28.27
C LYS A 192 -27.20 -18.28 -29.50
N THR A 193 -25.90 -18.09 -29.77
CA THR A 193 -25.25 -18.67 -30.95
C THR A 193 -24.76 -20.10 -30.74
N GLN A 194 -24.59 -20.54 -29.48
CA GLN A 194 -24.12 -21.89 -29.11
C GLN A 194 -25.26 -22.91 -28.86
N LYS A 195 -26.51 -22.52 -29.15
CA LYS A 195 -27.68 -23.42 -29.20
C LYS A 195 -28.20 -23.50 -30.64
N LYS A 196 -27.38 -24.04 -31.54
CA LYS A 196 -27.80 -24.63 -32.81
C LYS A 196 -26.84 -25.77 -33.13
#